data_AF-A0A9D0NUS8-F1
#
_entry.id   AF-A0A9D0NUS8-F1
#
_cell.length_a   1.000
_cell.length_b   1.000
_cell.length_c   1.000
_cell.angle_alpha   90.00
_cell.angle_beta   90.00
_cell.angle_gamma   90.00
#
_symmetry.space_group_name_H-M   'P 1'
#
loop_
_entity.id
_entity.type
_entity.pdbx_description
1 polymer ?
#
loop_
_entity_poly.entity_id
_entity_poly.type
_entity_poly.pdbx_seq_one_letter_code
_entity_poly.pdbx_strand_id
1 'polypeptide(L)'
;MEPLLISVGSKHRNALSDLALELATHSARFRGSLPKHVEHSLAGLVRSMNCYYSNLIEGHDTHPVDIERALKNDYSKNVRQRNLQLEARAHITVQQWIDEGGLKGHTTSADS
;
A
#
# COMPACT_ATOMS: atom_id res chain seq x y z
N MET A 1 15.52 -7.90 -2.35
CA MET A 1 14.98 -9.25 -2.13
C MET A 1 14.37 -9.68 -3.44
N GLU A 2 14.92 -10.69 -4.11
CA GLU A 2 14.32 -11.24 -5.33
C GLU A 2 12.88 -11.67 -5.01
N PRO A 3 11.85 -11.27 -5.81
CA PRO A 3 10.50 -11.75 -5.59
C PRO A 3 10.49 -13.28 -5.67
N LEU A 4 9.98 -13.94 -4.64
CA LEU A 4 9.85 -15.40 -4.60
C LEU A 4 8.85 -15.86 -5.67
N LEU A 5 9.34 -16.12 -6.87
CA LEU A 5 8.54 -16.70 -7.93
C LEU A 5 8.22 -18.17 -7.58
N ILE A 6 6.98 -18.57 -7.84
CA ILE A 6 6.58 -19.98 -7.69
C ILE A 6 7.43 -20.81 -8.65
N SER A 7 8.12 -21.83 -8.15
CA SER A 7 8.94 -22.73 -9.01
C SER A 7 8.10 -23.33 -10.14
N VAL A 8 8.68 -23.43 -11.34
CA VAL A 8 8.04 -24.01 -12.54
C VAL A 8 7.55 -25.45 -12.28
N GLY A 9 8.28 -26.22 -11.47
CA GLY A 9 7.93 -27.59 -11.10
C GLY A 9 6.92 -27.73 -9.96
N SER A 10 6.42 -26.63 -9.39
CA SER A 10 5.47 -26.72 -8.26
C SER A 10 4.11 -27.24 -8.72
N LYS A 11 3.62 -28.30 -8.07
CA LYS A 11 2.25 -28.82 -8.25
C LYS A 11 1.16 -27.78 -7.98
N HIS A 12 1.47 -26.71 -7.24
CA HIS A 12 0.54 -25.63 -6.90
C HIS A 12 0.54 -24.48 -7.91
N ARG A 13 1.48 -24.47 -8.88
CA ARG A 13 1.68 -23.33 -9.78
C ARG A 13 0.43 -22.96 -10.56
N ASN A 14 -0.25 -23.94 -11.16
CA ASN A 14 -1.45 -23.69 -11.96
C ASN A 14 -2.57 -23.10 -11.09
N ALA A 15 -2.90 -23.78 -9.99
CA ALA A 15 -3.94 -23.32 -9.07
C ALA A 15 -3.69 -21.91 -8.51
N LEU A 16 -2.45 -21.60 -8.13
CA LEU A 16 -2.09 -20.25 -7.65
C LEU A 16 -2.13 -19.21 -8.78
N SER A 17 -1.78 -19.59 -10.01
CA SER A 17 -1.86 -18.69 -11.17
C SER A 17 -3.31 -18.37 -11.52
N ASP A 18 -4.20 -19.36 -11.46
CA ASP A 18 -5.64 -19.17 -11.68
C ASP A 18 -6.24 -18.26 -10.60
N LEU A 19 -5.91 -18.48 -9.33
CA LEU A 19 -6.35 -17.61 -8.23
C LEU A 19 -5.80 -16.17 -8.36
N ALA A 20 -4.56 -16.00 -8.82
CA ALA A 20 -4.00 -14.67 -9.06
C ALA A 20 -4.75 -13.94 -10.18
N LEU A 21 -5.10 -14.64 -11.27
CA LEU A 21 -5.91 -14.09 -12.36
C LEU A 21 -7.32 -13.74 -11.87
N GLU A 22 -7.92 -14.60 -11.05
CA GLU A 22 -9.23 -14.37 -10.45
C GLU A 22 -9.21 -13.12 -9.56
N LEU A 23 -8.21 -12.99 -8.68
CA LEU A 23 -8.03 -11.84 -7.82
C LEU A 23 -7.85 -10.54 -8.61
N ALA A 24 -7.02 -10.56 -9.66
CA ALA A 24 -6.80 -9.40 -10.53
C ALA A 24 -8.10 -8.98 -11.23
N THR A 25 -8.88 -9.96 -11.70
CA THR A 25 -10.18 -9.75 -12.35
C THR A 25 -11.19 -9.13 -11.40
N HIS A 26 -11.32 -9.66 -10.18
CA HIS A 26 -12.22 -9.12 -9.17
C HIS A 26 -11.82 -7.71 -8.74
N SER A 27 -10.53 -7.45 -8.58
CA SER A 27 -9.99 -6.14 -8.22
C SER A 27 -10.29 -5.08 -9.30
N ALA A 28 -10.08 -5.42 -10.58
CA ALA A 28 -10.36 -4.51 -11.69
C ALA A 28 -11.87 -4.22 -11.82
N ARG A 29 -12.72 -5.24 -11.65
CA ARG A 29 -14.19 -5.10 -11.63
C ARG A 29 -14.65 -4.22 -10.49
N PHE A 30 -14.13 -4.43 -9.29
CA PHE A 30 -14.45 -3.62 -8.13
C PHE A 30 -14.11 -2.15 -8.38
N ARG A 31 -12.89 -1.84 -8.83
CA ARG A 31 -12.51 -0.47 -9.21
C ARG A 31 -13.45 0.14 -10.24
N GLY A 32 -13.79 -0.61 -11.29
CA GLY A 32 -14.69 -0.16 -12.35
C GLY A 32 -16.14 0.06 -11.90
N SER A 33 -16.56 -0.59 -10.82
CA SER A 33 -17.91 -0.46 -10.26
C SER A 33 -18.10 0.77 -9.36
N LEU A 34 -17.02 1.41 -8.92
CA LEU A 34 -17.07 2.52 -7.98
C LEU A 34 -17.24 3.88 -8.68
N PRO A 35 -18.11 4.77 -8.17
CA PRO A 35 -18.09 6.18 -8.55
C PRO A 35 -16.72 6.82 -8.24
N LYS A 36 -16.28 7.77 -9.08
CA LYS A 36 -14.93 8.36 -8.98
C LYS A 36 -14.61 8.99 -7.62
N HIS A 37 -15.60 9.63 -6.99
CA HIS A 37 -15.41 10.21 -5.66
C HIS A 37 -15.20 9.12 -4.58
N VAL A 38 -15.93 8.00 -4.67
CA VAL A 38 -15.78 6.86 -3.75
C VAL A 38 -14.41 6.19 -3.94
N GLU A 39 -13.98 6.01 -5.19
CA GLU A 39 -12.66 5.47 -5.52
C GLU A 39 -11.54 6.27 -4.83
N HIS A 40 -11.57 7.60 -4.93
CA HIS A 40 -10.55 8.46 -4.32
C HIS A 40 -10.57 8.42 -2.79
N SER A 41 -11.75 8.51 -2.17
CA SER A 41 -11.88 8.44 -0.71
C SER A 41 -11.45 7.08 -0.17
N LEU A 42 -11.81 5.99 -0.85
CA LEU A 42 -11.43 4.63 -0.47
C LEU A 42 -9.91 4.41 -0.61
N ALA A 43 -9.30 4.90 -1.69
CA ALA A 43 -7.85 4.85 -1.86
C ALA A 43 -7.13 5.59 -0.71
N GLY A 44 -7.64 6.75 -0.29
CA GLY A 44 -7.14 7.48 0.87
C GLY A 44 -7.18 6.65 2.16
N LEU A 45 -8.31 6.03 2.46
CA LEU A 45 -8.47 5.19 3.65
C LEU A 45 -7.52 3.97 3.62
N VAL A 46 -7.44 3.28 2.48
CA VAL A 46 -6.60 2.09 2.34
C VAL A 46 -5.11 2.45 2.47
N ARG A 47 -4.65 3.62 2.01
CA ARG A 47 -3.27 4.08 2.26
C ARG A 47 -2.96 4.22 3.75
N SER A 48 -3.86 4.81 4.53
CA SER A 48 -3.70 4.94 5.98
C SER A 48 -3.68 3.57 6.67
N MET A 49 -4.54 2.63 6.25
CA MET A 49 -4.53 1.26 6.76
C MET A 49 -3.25 0.51 6.41
N ASN A 50 -2.77 0.64 5.16
CA ASN A 50 -1.53 0.00 4.72
C ASN A 50 -0.33 0.54 5.51
N CYS A 51 -0.28 1.86 5.74
CA CYS A 51 0.75 2.47 6.58
C CYS A 51 0.74 1.90 8.01
N TYR A 52 -0.44 1.69 8.61
CA TYR A 52 -0.54 1.05 9.92
C TYR A 52 0.06 -0.37 9.93
N TYR A 53 -0.31 -1.21 8.96
CA TYR A 53 0.21 -2.59 8.92
C TYR A 53 1.68 -2.66 8.55
N SER A 54 2.17 -1.81 7.64
CA SER A 54 3.61 -1.70 7.34
C SER A 54 4.40 -1.33 8.58
N ASN A 55 3.97 -0.29 9.30
CA ASN A 55 4.59 0.11 10.57
C ASN A 55 4.60 -1.06 11.57
N LEU A 56 3.48 -1.77 11.70
CA LEU A 56 3.36 -2.89 12.64
C LEU A 56 4.34 -4.04 12.29
N ILE A 57 4.48 -4.38 11.00
CA ILE A 57 5.43 -5.40 10.53
C ILE A 57 6.88 -4.99 10.84
N GLU A 58 7.16 -3.69 10.77
CA GLU A 58 8.48 -3.09 11.09
C GLU A 58 8.71 -2.91 12.60
N GLY A 59 7.74 -3.28 13.44
CA GLY A 59 7.83 -3.16 14.91
C GLY A 59 7.46 -1.79 15.46
N HIS A 60 6.87 -0.92 14.64
CA HIS A 60 6.37 0.40 15.00
C HIS A 60 4.87 0.36 15.30
N ASP A 61 4.50 0.59 16.56
CA ASP A 61 3.10 0.65 16.99
C ASP A 61 2.51 2.07 16.83
N THR A 62 2.48 2.57 15.60
CA THR A 62 1.88 3.86 15.26
C THR A 62 0.38 3.68 15.05
N HIS A 63 -0.43 3.89 16.08
CA HIS A 63 -1.87 3.65 16.04
C HIS A 63 -2.56 4.48 14.93
N PRO A 64 -3.64 3.99 14.27
CA PRO A 64 -4.30 4.70 13.18
C PRO A 64 -4.70 6.15 13.49
N VAL A 65 -5.12 6.42 14.74
CA VAL A 65 -5.44 7.78 15.20
C VAL A 65 -4.24 8.73 15.15
N ASP A 66 -3.03 8.23 15.41
CA ASP A 66 -1.82 9.04 15.39
C ASP A 66 -1.31 9.25 13.96
N ILE A 67 -1.59 8.32 13.05
CA ILE A 67 -1.42 8.50 11.60
C ILE A 67 -2.36 9.60 11.10
N GLU A 68 -3.64 9.58 11.48
CA GLU A 68 -4.59 10.63 11.10
C GLU A 68 -4.19 12.01 11.63
N ARG A 69 -3.72 12.09 12.89
CA ARG A 69 -3.14 13.33 13.45
C ARG A 69 -1.95 13.81 12.63
N ALA A 70 -1.04 12.91 12.29
CA ALA A 70 0.13 13.23 11.48
C ALA A 70 -0.23 13.81 10.10
N LEU A 71 -1.27 13.27 9.46
CA LEU A 71 -1.80 13.78 8.19
C LEU A 71 -2.40 15.19 8.32
N LYS A 72 -2.89 15.54 9.50
CA LYS A 72 -3.39 16.89 9.84
C LYS A 72 -2.30 17.83 10.36
N ASN A 73 -1.02 17.43 10.29
CA ASN A 73 0.12 18.13 10.87
C ASN A 73 0.01 18.34 12.40
N ASP A 74 -0.76 17.48 13.07
CA ASP A 74 -0.88 17.43 14.52
C ASP A 74 0.09 16.38 15.07
N TYR A 75 1.11 16.83 15.79
CA TYR A 75 2.22 16.00 16.25
C TYR A 75 2.29 15.92 17.77
N SER A 76 2.63 14.72 18.27
CA SER A 76 2.92 14.49 19.67
C SER A 76 4.11 15.34 20.13
N LYS A 77 4.06 15.79 21.39
CA LYS A 77 5.21 16.42 22.05
C LYS A 77 6.29 15.39 22.43
N ASN A 78 5.93 14.11 22.49
CA ASN A 78 6.89 13.04 22.70
C ASN A 78 7.71 12.82 21.41
N VAL A 79 9.02 13.01 21.51
CA VAL A 79 9.93 12.94 20.35
C VAL A 79 9.86 11.61 19.62
N ARG A 80 9.75 10.48 20.33
CA ARG A 80 9.68 9.15 19.72
C ARG A 80 8.38 9.00 18.91
N GLN A 81 7.25 9.36 19.50
CA GLN A 81 5.96 9.31 18.81
C GLN A 81 5.90 10.28 17.62
N ARG A 82 6.43 11.50 17.79
CA ARG A 82 6.52 12.48 16.70
C ARG A 82 7.31 11.93 15.52
N ASN A 83 8.44 11.27 15.76
CA ASN A 83 9.26 10.71 14.68
C ASN A 83 8.48 9.63 13.91
N LEU A 84 7.76 8.75 14.61
CA LEU A 84 6.88 7.76 13.99
C LEU A 84 5.72 8.40 13.20
N GLN A 85 5.17 9.51 13.69
CA GLN A 85 4.16 10.28 12.96
C GLN A 85 4.73 10.93 11.69
N LEU A 86 5.95 11.45 11.74
CA LEU A 86 6.61 12.01 10.57
C LEU A 86 6.91 10.94 9.52
N GLU A 87 7.34 9.76 9.96
CA GLU A 87 7.54 8.57 9.12
C GLU A 87 6.23 8.12 8.47
N ALA A 88 5.15 8.00 9.23
CA ALA A 88 3.83 7.65 8.70
C ALA A 88 3.33 8.66 7.65
N ARG A 89 3.51 9.96 7.91
CA ARG A 89 3.17 11.00 6.92
C ARG A 89 4.03 10.86 5.66
N ALA A 90 5.34 10.62 5.80
CA ALA A 90 6.24 10.44 4.67
C ALA A 90 5.86 9.21 3.83
N HIS A 91 5.53 8.09 4.48
CA HIS A 91 5.06 6.87 3.84
C HIS A 91 3.82 7.14 2.99
N ILE A 92 2.79 7.76 3.55
CA ILE A 92 1.54 8.04 2.84
C ILE A 92 1.76 9.02 1.68
N THR A 93 2.58 10.06 1.87
CA THR A 93 2.91 11.02 0.81
C THR A 93 3.63 10.35 -0.36
N VAL A 94 4.61 9.48 -0.09
CA VAL A 94 5.33 8.74 -1.14
C VAL A 94 4.39 7.79 -1.87
N GLN A 95 3.52 7.07 -1.15
CA GLN A 95 2.57 6.16 -1.79
C GLN A 95 1.57 6.92 -2.67
N GLN A 96 1.07 8.06 -2.22
CA GLN A 96 0.20 8.92 -3.04
C GLN A 96 0.92 9.40 -4.30
N TRP A 97 2.17 9.87 -4.16
CA TRP A 97 2.98 10.28 -5.31
C TRP A 97 3.19 9.15 -6.32
N ILE A 98 3.38 7.90 -5.85
CA ILE A 98 3.46 6.71 -6.71
C ILE A 98 2.14 6.48 -7.44
N ASP A 99 1.02 6.45 -6.71
CA ASP A 99 -0.32 6.22 -7.27
C ASP A 99 -0.69 7.27 -8.35
N GLU A 100 -0.19 8.49 -8.21
CA GLU A 100 -0.40 9.61 -9.14
C GLU A 100 0.58 9.62 -10.33
N GLY A 101 1.40 8.58 -10.49
CA GLY A 101 2.30 8.41 -11.63
C GLY A 101 3.69 9.00 -11.43
N GLY A 102 4.12 9.21 -10.18
CA GLY A 102 5.46 9.68 -9.85
C GLY A 102 6.60 8.75 -10.29
N LEU A 103 6.33 7.45 -10.41
CA LEU A 103 7.27 6.49 -10.97
C LEU A 103 7.13 6.43 -12.50
N LYS A 104 8.25 6.61 -13.21
CA LYS A 104 8.35 6.39 -14.66
C LYS A 104 8.68 4.92 -14.92
N GLY A 105 7.80 4.22 -15.63
CA GLY A 105 7.96 2.81 -16.00
C GLY A 105 7.10 1.86 -15.18
N HIS A 106 6.78 0.68 -15.73
CA HIS A 106 6.08 -0.36 -14.99
C HIS A 106 7.06 -1.16 -14.13
N THR A 107 6.67 -1.49 -12.90
CA THR A 107 7.45 -2.32 -11.95
C THR A 107 7.78 -3.71 -12.50
N THR A 108 7.12 -4.13 -13.59
CA THR A 108 7.34 -5.41 -14.29
C THR A 108 8.08 -5.26 -15.62
N SER A 109 8.60 -4.08 -15.95
CA SER A 109 9.44 -3.91 -17.14
C SER A 109 10.76 -4.60 -16.84
N ALA A 110 11.08 -5.68 -17.55
CA ALA A 110 12.43 -6.24 -17.50
C ALA A 110 13.40 -5.16 -18.03
N ASP A 111 14.45 -4.87 -17.26
CA ASP A 111 15.58 -4.11 -17.76
C ASP A 111 16.05 -4.78 -19.07
N SER A 112 15.96 -4.05 -20.18
CA SER A 112 16.39 -4.51 -21.50
C SER A 112 17.88 -4.29 -21.69
#